data_AF-A0A255ZAN4-F1
#
_entry.id   AF-A0A255ZAN4-F1
#
_cell.length_a   1.000
_cell.length_b   1.000
_cell.length_c   1.000
_cell.angle_alpha   90.00
_cell.angle_beta   90.00
_cell.angle_gamma   90.00
#
_symmetry.space_group_name_H-M   'P 1'
#
loop_
_entity.id
_entity.type
_entity.pdbx_description
1 polymer ?
#
loop_
_entity_poly.entity_id
_entity_poly.type
_entity_poly.pdbx_seq_one_letter_code
_entity_poly.pdbx_strand_id
1 'polypeptide(L)'
;MDLRKILILLLPVMMAACGGGNTTKTGKDIDKGTRDIIKAYNNRLMEGLYKNSNKIVRGLVTDKLNKNFYSHMEPVMALFSRGIIEGKTAIYEEYHTVHASAPANCVITSEKHNFELTYTNRGKQSYVSLITVSDGMDTLLLTVIYELVEDEWKIDNVFAGVLAFYEKDSQYYYNLAKKKAGKGYIIDAFTYADMAEDLLDPANGHIKFGNENKIKLATKIWQAEANECISFPIIVKSAATQPQIAGLAPVRDRDGFCYRITYLTNLPLENKEGLHTEYLEVKKQAEKIKEIDFSGRTIYYTAYTPERSDTMTFTERYK
;
A
#
# COMPACT_ATOMS: atom_id res chain seq x y z
N MET A 1 6.29 70.93 23.89
CA MET A 1 6.96 69.63 23.67
C MET A 1 6.02 68.79 22.81
N ASP A 2 6.42 68.54 21.57
CA ASP A 2 5.50 68.24 20.45
C ASP A 2 5.07 66.76 20.47
N LEU A 3 3.79 66.50 20.77
CA LEU A 3 3.20 65.14 20.90
C LEU A 3 3.34 64.30 19.62
N ARG A 4 3.62 64.93 18.48
CA ARG A 4 3.83 64.26 17.18
C ARG A 4 5.16 63.52 17.06
N LYS A 5 6.13 63.78 17.94
CA LYS A 5 7.46 63.11 17.90
C LYS A 5 7.55 61.87 18.80
N ILE A 6 6.55 61.60 19.64
CA ILE A 6 6.52 60.42 20.52
C ILE A 6 5.90 59.19 19.84
N LEU A 7 5.18 59.36 18.73
CA LEU A 7 4.48 58.26 18.04
C LEU A 7 5.34 57.45 17.06
N ILE A 8 6.60 57.83 16.81
CA ILE A 8 7.47 57.18 15.82
C ILE A 8 8.49 56.22 16.50
N LEU A 9 8.53 56.15 17.83
CA LEU A 9 9.49 55.33 18.58
C LEU A 9 8.92 54.03 19.16
N LEU A 10 7.81 53.52 18.62
CA LEU A 10 7.13 52.31 19.10
C LEU A 10 6.86 51.27 17.99
N LEU A 11 7.60 51.33 16.89
CA LEU A 11 7.41 50.44 15.74
C LEU A 11 8.71 49.76 15.19
N PRO A 12 9.53 49.11 16.03
CA PRO A 12 10.34 47.99 15.52
C PRO A 12 10.32 46.70 16.37
N VAL A 13 9.47 46.54 17.40
CA VAL A 13 9.51 45.34 18.27
C VAL A 13 8.61 44.18 17.80
N MET A 14 7.75 44.36 16.79
CA MET A 14 6.84 43.28 16.35
C MET A 14 7.43 42.26 15.36
N MET A 15 8.69 42.39 14.92
CA MET A 15 9.29 41.44 13.96
C MET A 15 10.17 40.33 14.59
N ALA A 16 10.32 40.29 15.92
CA ALA A 16 11.14 39.29 16.61
C ALA A 16 10.33 38.13 17.21
N ALA A 17 9.08 37.92 16.78
CA ALA A 17 8.24 36.78 17.19
C ALA A 17 8.15 35.71 16.08
N CYS A 18 9.25 35.44 15.37
CA CYS A 18 9.44 34.13 14.74
C CYS A 18 9.88 33.16 15.85
N GLY A 19 8.92 32.70 16.64
CA GLY A 19 9.15 31.62 17.60
C GLY A 19 9.73 30.43 16.83
N GLY A 20 10.95 30.02 17.20
CA GLY A 20 11.71 29.00 16.47
C GLY A 20 10.90 27.72 16.35
N GLY A 21 10.30 27.50 15.17
CA GLY A 21 9.62 26.26 14.84
C GLY A 21 10.62 25.16 14.51
N ASN A 22 10.12 23.96 14.29
CA ASN A 22 10.93 22.87 13.77
C ASN A 22 11.47 23.26 12.38
N THR A 23 12.72 22.90 12.10
CA THR A 23 13.31 23.07 10.77
C THR A 23 13.45 21.71 10.12
N THR A 24 12.85 21.51 8.96
CA THR A 24 12.92 20.25 8.20
C THR A 24 13.61 20.48 6.87
N LYS A 25 14.62 19.66 6.58
CA LYS A 25 15.33 19.61 5.30
C LYS A 25 15.00 18.29 4.61
N THR A 26 14.95 18.30 3.27
CA THR A 26 14.63 17.12 2.47
C THR A 26 15.68 16.88 1.39
N GLY A 27 15.94 15.61 1.07
CA GLY A 27 16.81 15.21 -0.02
C GLY A 27 18.20 15.87 0.00
N LYS A 28 18.51 16.66 -1.04
CA LYS A 28 19.84 17.28 -1.22
C LYS A 28 20.13 18.41 -0.23
N ASP A 29 19.12 18.97 0.41
CA ASP A 29 19.29 20.07 1.37
C ASP A 29 19.75 19.55 2.74
N ILE A 30 19.64 18.25 2.98
CA ILE A 30 20.16 17.58 4.17
C ILE A 30 21.69 17.51 4.06
N ASP A 31 22.36 17.75 5.19
CA ASP A 31 23.82 17.64 5.28
C ASP A 31 24.32 16.28 4.77
N LYS A 32 25.35 16.31 3.92
CA LYS A 32 25.88 15.10 3.27
C LYS A 32 26.42 14.10 4.29
N GLY A 33 27.10 14.56 5.34
CA GLY A 33 27.63 13.69 6.40
C GLY A 33 26.49 12.95 7.11
N THR A 34 25.43 13.67 7.48
CA THR A 34 24.22 13.05 8.06
C THR A 34 23.61 12.01 7.11
N ARG A 35 23.46 12.32 5.82
CA ARG A 35 22.93 11.36 4.83
C ARG A 35 23.79 10.11 4.69
N ASP A 36 25.11 10.28 4.65
CA ASP A 36 26.05 9.15 4.52
C ASP A 36 26.00 8.24 5.75
N ILE A 37 25.88 8.81 6.96
CA ILE A 37 25.67 8.06 8.21
C ILE A 37 24.35 7.28 8.13
N ILE A 38 23.23 7.95 7.84
CA ILE A 38 21.92 7.29 7.80
C ILE A 38 21.87 6.23 6.69
N LYS A 39 22.52 6.45 5.55
CA LYS A 39 22.65 5.43 4.52
C LYS A 39 23.37 4.17 5.03
N ALA A 40 24.44 4.32 5.82
CA ALA A 40 25.11 3.18 6.43
C ALA A 40 24.20 2.44 7.43
N TYR A 41 23.40 3.17 8.21
CA TYR A 41 22.40 2.59 9.11
C TYR A 41 21.28 1.86 8.35
N ASN A 42 20.75 2.46 7.29
CA ASN A 42 19.77 1.83 6.39
C ASN A 42 20.33 0.52 5.82
N ASN A 43 21.56 0.51 5.31
CA ASN A 43 22.19 -0.70 4.77
C ASN A 43 22.29 -1.81 5.83
N ARG A 44 22.68 -1.46 7.07
CA ARG A 44 22.79 -2.42 8.18
C ARG A 44 21.42 -2.89 8.67
N LEU A 45 20.40 -2.03 8.65
CA LEU A 45 19.02 -2.41 8.92
C LEU A 45 18.55 -3.43 7.87
N MET A 46 18.70 -3.11 6.58
CA MET A 46 18.33 -4.02 5.48
C MET A 46 19.07 -5.35 5.59
N GLU A 47 20.37 -5.36 5.89
CA GLU A 47 21.12 -6.59 6.17
C GLU A 47 20.48 -7.40 7.30
N GLY A 48 20.12 -6.74 8.41
CA GLY A 48 19.44 -7.37 9.53
C GLY A 48 18.08 -7.97 9.15
N LEU A 49 17.30 -7.27 8.31
CA LEU A 49 16.01 -7.73 7.82
C LEU A 49 16.15 -8.94 6.88
N TYR A 50 17.03 -8.86 5.87
CA TYR A 50 17.26 -9.96 4.92
C TYR A 50 17.84 -11.21 5.59
N LYS A 51 18.73 -11.05 6.57
CA LYS A 51 19.30 -12.18 7.33
C LYS A 51 18.41 -12.64 8.48
N ASN A 52 17.24 -12.02 8.67
CA ASN A 52 16.35 -12.25 9.81
C ASN A 52 17.11 -12.20 11.16
N SER A 53 18.05 -11.27 11.30
CA SER A 53 19.01 -11.22 12.41
C SER A 53 18.59 -10.21 13.48
N ASN A 54 17.89 -10.70 14.51
CA ASN A 54 17.53 -9.90 15.69
C ASN A 54 18.73 -9.17 16.30
N LYS A 55 19.91 -9.81 16.32
CA LYS A 55 21.13 -9.22 16.88
C LYS A 55 21.56 -7.96 16.13
N ILE A 56 21.51 -7.99 14.78
CA ILE A 56 21.88 -6.82 13.96
C ILE A 56 20.88 -5.70 14.20
N VAL A 57 19.57 -5.99 14.07
CA VAL A 57 18.51 -4.98 14.20
C VAL A 57 18.47 -4.37 15.60
N ARG A 58 18.56 -5.19 16.67
CA ARG A 58 18.57 -4.71 18.06
C ARG A 58 19.74 -3.77 18.37
N GLY A 59 20.86 -3.91 17.64
CA GLY A 59 22.01 -3.01 17.77
C GLY A 59 21.83 -1.65 17.09
N LEU A 60 20.72 -1.43 16.37
CA LEU A 60 20.42 -0.17 15.68
C LEU A 60 19.28 0.63 16.35
N VAL A 61 18.46 -0.02 17.17
CA VAL A 61 17.23 0.57 17.71
C VAL A 61 17.44 1.24 19.07
N THR A 62 16.53 2.14 19.44
CA THR A 62 16.50 2.74 20.78
C THR A 62 16.17 1.71 21.87
N ASP A 63 16.52 2.00 23.12
CA ASP A 63 16.16 1.14 24.26
C ASP A 63 14.65 0.95 24.41
N LYS A 64 13.86 1.98 24.07
CA LYS A 64 12.39 1.89 24.03
C LYS A 64 11.94 0.82 23.06
N LEU A 65 12.41 0.88 21.81
CA LEU A 65 12.03 -0.10 20.79
C LEU A 65 12.56 -1.49 21.16
N ASN A 66 13.74 -1.59 21.78
CA ASN A 66 14.29 -2.85 22.28
C ASN A 66 13.40 -3.53 23.35
N LYS A 67 12.77 -2.76 24.24
CA LYS A 67 11.84 -3.28 25.26
C LYS A 67 10.60 -3.92 24.64
N ASN A 68 10.13 -3.41 23.51
CA ASN A 68 8.94 -3.89 22.79
C ASN A 68 9.29 -4.47 21.42
N PHE A 69 10.49 -5.03 21.28
CA PHE A 69 11.08 -5.34 19.98
C PHE A 69 10.20 -6.28 19.15
N TYR A 70 9.73 -7.39 19.73
CA TYR A 70 8.96 -8.38 18.97
C TYR A 70 7.63 -7.81 18.47
N SER A 71 6.87 -7.11 19.32
CA SER A 71 5.58 -6.56 18.89
C SER A 71 5.68 -5.52 17.79
N HIS A 72 6.81 -4.83 17.65
CA HIS A 72 7.00 -3.79 16.64
C HIS A 72 7.80 -4.27 15.41
N MET A 73 8.84 -5.07 15.61
CA MET A 73 9.75 -5.49 14.55
C MET A 73 9.39 -6.83 13.93
N GLU A 74 8.71 -7.75 14.64
CA GLU A 74 8.35 -9.06 14.08
C GLU A 74 7.47 -8.94 12.82
N PRO A 75 6.43 -8.08 12.76
CA PRO A 75 5.65 -7.90 11.54
C PRO A 75 6.51 -7.41 10.37
N VAL A 76 7.46 -6.49 10.63
CA VAL A 76 8.39 -5.98 9.61
C VAL A 76 9.33 -7.09 9.14
N MET A 77 9.96 -7.82 10.06
CA MET A 77 10.90 -8.90 9.75
C MET A 77 10.24 -10.07 9.02
N ALA A 78 8.97 -10.37 9.33
CA ALA A 78 8.20 -11.42 8.67
C ALA A 78 7.99 -11.18 7.18
N LEU A 79 8.01 -9.93 6.72
CA LEU A 79 7.91 -9.59 5.29
C LEU A 79 9.18 -10.01 4.52
N PHE A 80 10.34 -9.98 5.17
CA PHE A 80 11.63 -10.32 4.57
C PHE A 80 11.98 -11.81 4.69
N SER A 81 11.57 -12.46 5.79
CA SER A 81 11.92 -13.87 6.07
C SER A 81 11.31 -14.88 5.10
N ARG A 82 10.23 -14.52 4.40
CA ARG A 82 9.53 -15.41 3.47
C ARG A 82 10.21 -15.51 2.10
N GLY A 83 11.37 -14.87 1.90
CA GLY A 83 12.03 -14.80 0.59
C GLY A 83 11.21 -14.05 -0.47
N ILE A 84 10.14 -13.36 -0.03
CA ILE A 84 9.24 -12.59 -0.91
C ILE A 84 10.01 -11.40 -1.50
N ILE A 85 11.03 -10.92 -0.78
CA ILE A 85 11.67 -9.64 -1.09
C ILE A 85 13.18 -9.80 -1.03
N GLU A 86 13.79 -10.08 -2.18
CA GLU A 86 15.22 -9.84 -2.46
C GLU A 86 15.39 -8.59 -3.36
N GLY A 87 14.36 -7.75 -3.33
CA GLY A 87 14.10 -6.69 -4.28
C GLY A 87 15.11 -5.55 -4.32
N LYS A 88 15.04 -4.76 -5.39
CA LYS A 88 15.80 -3.51 -5.51
C LYS A 88 15.32 -2.53 -4.45
N THR A 89 16.25 -2.00 -3.66
CA THR A 89 15.98 -0.95 -2.68
C THR A 89 16.26 0.43 -3.26
N ALA A 90 15.41 1.42 -2.97
CA ALA A 90 15.66 2.81 -3.31
C ALA A 90 15.17 3.76 -2.21
N ILE A 91 15.78 4.94 -2.10
CA ILE A 91 15.24 6.01 -1.25
C ILE A 91 14.06 6.63 -1.98
N TYR A 92 12.88 6.56 -1.37
CA TYR A 92 11.65 7.19 -1.84
C TYR A 92 11.68 8.68 -1.53
N GLU A 93 11.79 9.02 -0.24
CA GLU A 93 12.05 10.35 0.29
C GLU A 93 12.81 10.26 1.62
N GLU A 94 13.47 11.34 2.00
CA GLU A 94 14.22 11.43 3.24
C GLU A 94 14.12 12.84 3.82
N TYR A 95 14.06 12.92 5.15
CA TYR A 95 13.88 14.17 5.89
C TYR A 95 14.77 14.22 7.11
N HIS A 96 15.39 15.37 7.37
CA HIS A 96 16.11 15.67 8.60
C HIS A 96 15.42 16.84 9.29
N THR A 97 14.97 16.62 10.53
CA THR A 97 14.26 17.64 11.30
C THR A 97 15.04 17.98 12.58
N VAL A 98 15.28 19.27 12.80
CA VAL A 98 15.75 19.82 14.08
C VAL A 98 14.57 20.44 14.81
N HIS A 99 14.31 19.94 16.02
CA HIS A 99 13.12 20.27 16.78
C HIS A 99 13.37 21.39 17.78
N ALA A 100 12.42 22.32 17.87
CA ALA A 100 12.46 23.39 18.85
C ALA A 100 12.35 22.85 20.29
N SER A 101 11.51 21.83 20.49
CA SER A 101 11.27 21.12 21.74
C SER A 101 11.33 19.62 21.53
N ALA A 102 11.59 18.88 22.60
CA ALA A 102 11.51 17.43 22.61
C ALA A 102 11.01 16.97 24.00
N PRO A 103 10.03 16.07 24.08
CA PRO A 103 9.33 15.44 22.96
C PRO A 103 8.38 16.41 22.22
N ALA A 104 8.12 16.15 20.94
CA ALA A 104 7.17 16.92 20.14
C ALA A 104 6.46 16.03 19.10
N ASN A 105 5.28 16.46 18.66
CA ASN A 105 4.61 15.86 17.51
C ASN A 105 5.10 16.55 16.24
N CYS A 106 5.43 15.75 15.25
CA CYS A 106 5.95 16.19 13.97
C CYS A 106 4.97 15.83 12.86
N VAL A 107 4.84 16.76 11.91
CA VAL A 107 4.13 16.57 10.65
C VAL A 107 5.09 16.93 9.54
N ILE A 108 5.29 16.03 8.60
CA ILE A 108 6.07 16.23 7.38
C ILE A 108 5.13 16.10 6.20
N THR A 109 5.09 17.11 5.34
CA THR A 109 4.29 17.09 4.11
C THR A 109 5.19 16.81 2.92
N SER A 110 4.81 15.82 2.11
CA SER A 110 5.37 15.61 0.77
C SER A 110 4.42 16.21 -0.27
N GLU A 111 4.84 17.30 -0.90
CA GLU A 111 4.13 17.85 -2.06
C GLU A 111 4.26 16.92 -3.28
N LYS A 112 5.43 16.26 -3.42
CA LYS A 112 5.74 15.39 -4.56
C LYS A 112 4.83 14.16 -4.62
N HIS A 113 4.53 13.59 -3.46
CA HIS A 113 3.76 12.36 -3.33
C HIS A 113 2.40 12.56 -2.63
N ASN A 114 2.04 13.81 -2.32
CA ASN A 114 0.75 14.23 -1.78
C ASN A 114 0.36 13.44 -0.51
N PHE A 115 1.26 13.40 0.48
CA PHE A 115 0.99 12.78 1.77
C PHE A 115 1.49 13.63 2.94
N GLU A 116 0.92 13.39 4.11
CA GLU A 116 1.41 13.85 5.40
C GLU A 116 1.91 12.66 6.21
N LEU A 117 3.14 12.74 6.72
CA LEU A 117 3.72 11.79 7.66
C LEU A 117 3.67 12.39 9.07
N THR A 118 3.13 11.65 10.03
CA THR A 118 3.04 12.06 11.43
C THR A 118 3.80 11.12 12.35
N TYR A 119 4.54 11.68 13.31
CA TYR A 119 5.27 10.90 14.32
C TYR A 119 5.59 11.76 15.55
N THR A 120 5.99 11.14 16.64
CA THR A 120 6.45 11.83 17.84
C THR A 120 7.96 11.67 17.98
N ASN A 121 8.69 12.77 18.05
CA ASN A 121 10.12 12.75 18.37
C ASN A 121 10.34 12.89 19.87
N ARG A 122 11.46 12.35 20.36
CA ARG A 122 11.97 12.43 21.73
C ARG A 122 13.36 13.04 21.80
N GLY A 123 14.12 12.94 20.71
CA GLY A 123 15.37 13.67 20.50
C GLY A 123 15.16 15.07 19.94
N LYS A 124 16.16 15.95 20.09
CA LYS A 124 16.20 17.28 19.46
C LYS A 124 16.43 17.22 17.95
N GLN A 125 16.86 16.08 17.42
CA GLN A 125 16.96 15.82 16.00
C GLN A 125 16.36 14.47 15.67
N SER A 126 15.65 14.40 14.54
CA SER A 126 15.18 13.15 13.96
C SER A 126 15.52 13.09 12.48
N TYR A 127 15.59 11.87 11.96
CA TYR A 127 15.74 11.61 10.54
C TYR A 127 14.70 10.59 10.12
N VAL A 128 13.96 10.87 9.06
CA VAL A 128 13.03 9.90 8.46
C VAL A 128 13.59 9.44 7.13
N SER A 129 13.69 8.13 6.95
CA SER A 129 14.02 7.51 5.67
C SER A 129 12.84 6.67 5.19
N LEU A 130 12.28 7.03 4.04
CA LEU A 130 11.27 6.24 3.34
C LEU A 130 12.00 5.44 2.26
N ILE A 131 12.03 4.12 2.40
CA ILE A 131 12.78 3.22 1.52
C ILE A 131 11.80 2.32 0.79
N THR A 132 11.85 2.29 -0.54
CA THR A 132 11.09 1.31 -1.32
C THR A 132 11.87 0.02 -1.46
N VAL A 133 11.16 -1.11 -1.41
CA VAL A 133 11.70 -2.43 -1.74
C VAL A 133 10.70 -3.14 -2.65
N SER A 134 11.13 -3.54 -3.84
CA SER A 134 10.22 -4.10 -4.85
C SER A 134 10.69 -5.45 -5.40
N ASP A 135 9.77 -6.41 -5.48
CA ASP A 135 9.96 -7.72 -6.13
C ASP A 135 9.41 -7.74 -7.59
N GLY A 136 8.94 -6.60 -8.09
CA GLY A 136 8.31 -6.41 -9.41
C GLY A 136 6.79 -6.56 -9.40
N MET A 137 6.21 -7.31 -8.45
CA MET A 137 4.77 -7.39 -8.26
C MET A 137 4.28 -6.42 -7.18
N ASP A 138 4.94 -6.41 -6.03
CA ASP A 138 4.61 -5.54 -4.92
C ASP A 138 5.80 -4.60 -4.66
N THR A 139 5.51 -3.36 -4.29
CA THR A 139 6.50 -2.42 -3.77
C THR A 139 6.14 -2.11 -2.34
N LEU A 140 6.98 -2.51 -1.40
CA LEU A 140 6.86 -2.12 -0.01
C LEU A 140 7.47 -0.74 0.22
N LEU A 141 6.91 0.01 1.15
CA LEU A 141 7.53 1.17 1.77
C LEU A 141 7.95 0.82 3.18
N LEU A 142 9.25 0.89 3.44
CA LEU A 142 9.83 0.83 4.77
C LEU A 142 10.01 2.26 5.27
N THR A 143 9.23 2.65 6.28
CA THR A 143 9.32 3.95 6.95
C THR A 143 10.18 3.80 8.19
N VAL A 144 11.38 4.38 8.17
CA VAL A 144 12.34 4.31 9.28
C VAL A 144 12.50 5.68 9.91
N ILE A 145 12.23 5.77 11.21
CA ILE A 145 12.37 7.00 11.99
C ILE A 145 13.54 6.84 12.93
N TYR A 146 14.57 7.65 12.73
CA TYR A 146 15.75 7.75 13.56
C TYR A 146 15.65 8.95 14.50
N GLU A 147 16.27 8.82 15.67
CA GLU A 147 16.49 9.90 16.62
C GLU A 147 17.98 9.97 16.97
N LEU A 148 18.48 11.20 17.16
CA LEU A 148 19.82 11.42 17.70
C LEU A 148 19.73 11.40 19.24
N VAL A 149 20.34 10.39 19.86
CA VAL A 149 20.35 10.14 21.30
C VAL A 149 21.79 9.96 21.75
N GLU A 150 22.26 10.79 22.68
CA GLU A 150 23.65 10.74 23.20
C GLU A 150 24.69 10.74 22.06
N ASP A 151 24.50 11.63 21.08
CA ASP A 151 25.33 11.78 19.88
C ASP A 151 25.36 10.56 18.92
N GLU A 152 24.50 9.56 19.15
CA GLU A 152 24.32 8.42 18.26
C GLU A 152 22.94 8.41 17.60
N TRP A 153 22.89 8.12 16.30
CA TRP A 153 21.62 7.85 15.62
C TRP A 153 21.11 6.47 16.01
N LYS A 154 19.84 6.37 16.41
CA LYS A 154 19.15 5.11 16.72
C LYS A 154 17.77 5.10 16.10
N ILE A 155 17.32 3.94 15.65
CA ILE A 155 15.97 3.74 15.11
C ILE A 155 14.96 3.75 16.25
N ASP A 156 14.02 4.70 16.24
CA ASP A 156 12.90 4.72 17.19
C ASP A 156 11.71 3.89 16.71
N ASN A 157 11.40 3.98 15.42
CA ASN A 157 10.24 3.34 14.82
C ASN A 157 10.58 2.81 13.44
N VAL A 158 9.99 1.66 13.11
CA VAL A 158 9.99 1.09 11.76
C VAL A 158 8.58 0.65 11.44
N PHE A 159 8.10 1.05 10.27
CA PHE A 159 6.84 0.58 9.71
C PHE A 159 7.09 0.03 8.31
N ALA A 160 6.34 -0.98 7.92
CA ALA A 160 6.39 -1.54 6.59
C ALA A 160 4.98 -1.86 6.10
N GLY A 161 4.68 -1.49 4.87
CA GLY A 161 3.40 -1.75 4.22
C GLY A 161 3.52 -1.63 2.70
N VAL A 162 2.50 -2.06 1.98
CA VAL A 162 2.50 -2.03 0.51
C VAL A 162 2.20 -0.61 0.04
N LEU A 163 3.06 -0.07 -0.84
CA LEU A 163 2.92 1.25 -1.44
C LEU A 163 2.38 1.19 -2.86
N ALA A 164 2.72 0.13 -3.60
CA ALA A 164 2.30 -0.04 -4.98
C ALA A 164 2.16 -1.52 -5.35
N PHE A 165 1.22 -1.79 -6.26
CA PHE A 165 1.13 -3.05 -7.00
C PHE A 165 1.58 -2.80 -8.44
N TYR A 166 2.44 -3.67 -8.98
CA TYR A 166 3.01 -3.57 -10.33
C TYR A 166 3.58 -2.18 -10.64
N GLU A 167 4.27 -1.59 -9.66
CA GLU A 167 4.82 -0.22 -9.69
C GLU A 167 3.76 0.88 -9.90
N LYS A 168 2.48 0.59 -9.60
CA LYS A 168 1.35 1.53 -9.63
C LYS A 168 0.84 1.82 -8.24
N ASP A 169 0.72 3.11 -7.91
CA ASP A 169 0.26 3.60 -6.61
C ASP A 169 -1.27 3.65 -6.52
N SER A 170 -1.76 4.03 -5.33
CA SER A 170 -3.19 4.22 -5.04
C SER A 170 -3.86 5.21 -6.00
N GLN A 171 -3.18 6.30 -6.37
CA GLN A 171 -3.73 7.32 -7.26
C GLN A 171 -3.91 6.80 -8.69
N TYR A 172 -2.98 5.99 -9.19
CA TYR A 172 -3.12 5.32 -10.48
C TYR A 172 -4.37 4.42 -10.51
N TYR A 173 -4.50 3.54 -9.52
CA TYR A 173 -5.63 2.61 -9.46
C TYR A 173 -6.96 3.33 -9.31
N TYR A 174 -7.01 4.40 -8.50
CA TYR A 174 -8.21 5.23 -8.39
C TYR A 174 -8.60 5.90 -9.73
N ASN A 175 -7.62 6.35 -10.51
CA ASN A 175 -7.88 6.91 -11.83
C ASN A 175 -8.39 5.84 -12.81
N LEU A 176 -7.86 4.63 -12.73
CA LEU A 176 -8.33 3.51 -13.53
C LEU A 176 -9.76 3.10 -13.16
N ALA A 177 -10.08 3.08 -11.86
CA ALA A 177 -11.41 2.81 -11.34
C ALA A 177 -12.44 3.80 -11.91
N LYS A 178 -12.18 5.11 -11.83
CA LYS A 178 -13.03 6.15 -12.43
C LYS A 178 -13.24 5.94 -13.93
N LYS A 179 -12.17 5.59 -14.66
CA LYS A 179 -12.24 5.33 -16.10
C LYS A 179 -13.14 4.13 -16.42
N LYS A 180 -13.10 3.08 -15.59
CA LYS A 180 -13.93 1.88 -15.76
C LYS A 180 -15.40 2.16 -15.39
N ALA A 181 -15.63 2.90 -14.31
CA ALA A 181 -16.97 3.35 -13.92
C ALA A 181 -17.63 4.16 -15.05
N GLY A 182 -16.90 5.11 -15.65
CA GLY A 182 -17.39 5.92 -16.78
C GLY A 182 -17.73 5.12 -18.04
N LYS A 183 -17.31 3.86 -18.13
CA LYS A 183 -17.65 2.93 -19.23
C LYS A 183 -18.77 1.94 -18.86
N GLY A 184 -19.31 2.00 -17.64
CA GLY A 184 -20.27 1.04 -17.12
C GLY A 184 -19.67 -0.27 -16.61
N TYR A 185 -18.35 -0.39 -16.56
CA TYR A 185 -17.68 -1.57 -15.99
C TYR A 185 -17.56 -1.41 -14.47
N ILE A 186 -18.70 -1.52 -13.77
CA ILE A 186 -18.78 -1.24 -12.33
C ILE A 186 -18.00 -2.23 -11.48
N ILE A 187 -17.99 -3.52 -11.85
CA ILE A 187 -17.23 -4.54 -11.12
C ILE A 187 -15.72 -4.26 -11.23
N ASP A 188 -15.25 -3.89 -12.42
CA ASP A 188 -13.88 -3.41 -12.65
C ASP A 188 -13.57 -2.16 -11.81
N ALA A 189 -14.51 -1.20 -11.79
CA ALA A 189 -14.33 0.05 -11.06
C ALA A 189 -14.17 -0.19 -9.56
N PHE A 190 -15.06 -0.98 -8.97
CA PHE A 190 -14.96 -1.40 -7.58
C PHE A 190 -13.61 -2.08 -7.32
N THR A 191 -13.23 -3.05 -8.16
CA THR A 191 -12.00 -3.81 -7.96
C THR A 191 -10.75 -2.93 -7.95
N TYR A 192 -10.64 -1.98 -8.89
CA TYR A 192 -9.51 -1.05 -8.90
C TYR A 192 -9.57 -0.03 -7.76
N ALA A 193 -10.75 0.34 -7.27
CA ALA A 193 -10.87 1.22 -6.11
C ALA A 193 -10.47 0.52 -4.81
N ASP A 194 -10.85 -0.75 -4.66
CA ASP A 194 -10.45 -1.64 -3.56
C ASP A 194 -8.92 -1.78 -3.52
N MET A 195 -8.29 -2.07 -4.67
CA MET A 195 -6.82 -2.06 -4.79
C MET A 195 -6.21 -0.69 -4.45
N ALA A 196 -6.85 0.41 -4.83
CA ALA A 196 -6.36 1.73 -4.48
C ALA A 196 -6.43 1.98 -2.96
N GLU A 197 -7.47 1.47 -2.31
CA GLU A 197 -7.69 1.57 -0.86
C GLU A 197 -6.70 0.75 -0.05
N ASP A 198 -6.38 -0.47 -0.49
CA ASP A 198 -5.35 -1.33 0.11
C ASP A 198 -3.97 -0.66 0.19
N LEU A 199 -3.69 0.28 -0.73
CA LEU A 199 -2.43 1.01 -0.83
C LEU A 199 -2.41 2.33 -0.04
N LEU A 200 -3.48 2.66 0.71
CA LEU A 200 -3.57 3.92 1.46
C LEU A 200 -2.83 3.88 2.80
N ASP A 201 -2.46 2.71 3.30
CA ASP A 201 -1.82 2.58 4.61
C ASP A 201 -0.46 1.86 4.60
N PRO A 202 0.56 2.40 3.91
CA PRO A 202 1.88 1.79 3.86
C PRO A 202 2.68 1.93 5.16
N ALA A 203 2.18 2.69 6.15
CA ALA A 203 2.90 3.02 7.38
C ALA A 203 2.02 2.95 8.65
N ASN A 204 0.98 2.11 8.65
CA ASN A 204 0.13 1.82 9.80
C ASN A 204 -0.47 3.08 10.49
N GLY A 205 -1.08 3.95 9.69
CA GLY A 205 -1.73 5.20 10.07
C GLY A 205 -0.80 6.42 10.16
N HIS A 206 0.51 6.23 10.02
CA HIS A 206 1.47 7.33 10.12
C HIS A 206 1.55 8.18 8.84
N ILE A 207 1.23 7.60 7.67
CA ILE A 207 1.14 8.31 6.40
C ILE A 207 -0.33 8.48 6.02
N LYS A 208 -0.71 9.70 5.68
CA LYS A 208 -2.05 10.06 5.22
C LYS A 208 -1.97 10.69 3.84
N PHE A 209 -2.59 10.06 2.83
CA PHE A 209 -2.64 10.60 1.48
C PHE A 209 -3.76 11.65 1.34
N GLY A 210 -3.49 12.72 0.58
CA GLY A 210 -4.44 13.82 0.40
C GLY A 210 -5.76 13.43 -0.30
N ASN A 211 -5.81 12.26 -0.96
CA ASN A 211 -6.97 11.73 -1.67
C ASN A 211 -7.66 10.55 -0.95
N GLU A 212 -7.21 10.14 0.23
CA GLU A 212 -7.68 8.93 0.94
C GLU A 212 -9.22 8.89 1.06
N ASN A 213 -9.84 9.96 1.54
CA ASN A 213 -11.30 10.02 1.71
C ASN A 213 -12.07 9.85 0.40
N LYS A 214 -11.51 10.34 -0.73
CA LYS A 214 -12.14 10.21 -2.04
C LYS A 214 -12.08 8.79 -2.55
N ILE A 215 -10.97 8.10 -2.30
CA ILE A 215 -10.79 6.68 -2.65
C ILE A 215 -11.77 5.84 -1.84
N LYS A 216 -11.74 5.92 -0.51
CA LYS A 216 -12.64 5.17 0.38
C LYS A 216 -14.12 5.38 0.05
N LEU A 217 -14.52 6.64 -0.23
CA LEU A 217 -15.90 6.94 -0.62
C LEU A 217 -16.26 6.28 -1.96
N ALA A 218 -15.38 6.36 -2.95
CA ALA A 218 -15.61 5.75 -4.25
C ALA A 218 -15.66 4.22 -4.19
N THR A 219 -14.77 3.58 -3.41
CA THR A 219 -14.79 2.14 -3.16
C THR A 219 -16.14 1.71 -2.60
N LYS A 220 -16.63 2.40 -1.56
CA LYS A 220 -17.93 2.10 -0.95
C LYS A 220 -19.10 2.24 -1.92
N ILE A 221 -19.11 3.30 -2.73
CA ILE A 221 -20.17 3.55 -3.72
C ILE A 221 -20.18 2.43 -4.76
N TRP A 222 -19.03 2.16 -5.38
CA TRP A 222 -18.95 1.14 -6.44
C TRP A 222 -19.10 -0.28 -5.92
N GLN A 223 -18.75 -0.55 -4.66
CA GLN A 223 -19.06 -1.83 -4.01
C GLN A 223 -20.58 -2.04 -3.92
N ALA A 224 -21.32 -1.02 -3.48
CA ALA A 224 -22.78 -1.10 -3.39
C ALA A 224 -23.40 -1.32 -4.78
N GLU A 225 -22.98 -0.55 -5.79
CA GLU A 225 -23.45 -0.71 -7.17
C GLU A 225 -23.09 -2.10 -7.73
N ALA A 226 -21.86 -2.59 -7.51
CA ALA A 226 -21.44 -3.92 -7.97
C ALA A 226 -22.29 -5.05 -7.37
N ASN A 227 -22.66 -4.94 -6.09
CA ASN A 227 -23.53 -5.90 -5.41
C ASN A 227 -24.97 -5.89 -5.95
N GLU A 228 -25.43 -4.77 -6.49
CA GLU A 228 -26.76 -4.66 -7.13
C GLU A 228 -26.76 -5.20 -8.57
N CYS A 229 -25.63 -5.09 -9.28
CA CYS A 229 -25.52 -5.51 -10.68
C CYS A 229 -25.57 -7.03 -10.89
N ILE A 230 -25.01 -7.81 -9.96
CA ILE A 230 -24.88 -9.26 -10.11
C ILE A 230 -25.31 -9.99 -8.85
N SER A 231 -26.17 -10.99 -9.01
CA SER A 231 -26.56 -11.89 -7.93
C SER A 231 -26.08 -13.30 -8.24
N PHE A 232 -25.40 -13.91 -7.28
CA PHE A 232 -24.97 -15.30 -7.33
C PHE A 232 -25.89 -16.18 -6.47
N PRO A 233 -26.09 -17.46 -6.82
CA PRO A 233 -25.49 -18.14 -7.97
C PRO A 233 -26.22 -17.87 -9.30
N ILE A 234 -25.49 -17.96 -10.43
CA ILE A 234 -26.06 -17.90 -11.79
C ILE A 234 -26.11 -19.31 -12.38
N ILE A 235 -27.30 -19.84 -12.63
CA ILE A 235 -27.51 -21.17 -13.23
C ILE A 235 -27.25 -21.11 -14.74
N VAL A 236 -26.34 -21.94 -15.24
CA VAL A 236 -26.02 -22.05 -16.67
C VAL A 236 -26.98 -23.03 -17.34
N LYS A 237 -28.17 -22.55 -17.68
CA LYS A 237 -29.26 -23.38 -18.24
C LYS A 237 -28.94 -24.03 -19.60
N SER A 238 -27.95 -23.52 -20.34
CA SER A 238 -27.55 -24.08 -21.64
C SER A 238 -26.72 -25.35 -21.53
N ALA A 239 -26.07 -25.59 -20.38
CA ALA A 239 -25.32 -26.81 -20.13
C ALA A 239 -26.23 -27.92 -19.60
N ALA A 240 -26.02 -29.15 -20.07
CA ALA A 240 -26.82 -30.32 -19.66
C ALA A 240 -26.73 -30.61 -18.15
N THR A 241 -25.58 -30.34 -17.55
CA THR A 241 -25.28 -30.55 -16.13
C THR A 241 -25.74 -29.40 -15.22
N GLN A 242 -26.19 -28.30 -15.82
CA GLN A 242 -26.68 -27.08 -15.16
C GLN A 242 -25.75 -26.59 -14.02
N PRO A 243 -24.46 -26.34 -14.29
CA PRO A 243 -23.56 -25.80 -13.29
C PRO A 243 -24.01 -24.41 -12.85
N GLN A 244 -23.49 -23.98 -11.70
CA GLN A 244 -23.85 -22.71 -11.10
C GLN A 244 -22.61 -21.85 -10.89
N ILE A 245 -22.55 -20.68 -11.54
CA ILE A 245 -21.50 -19.70 -11.23
C ILE A 245 -21.78 -19.21 -9.81
N ALA A 246 -20.88 -19.51 -8.88
CA ALA A 246 -21.07 -19.24 -7.45
C ALA A 246 -20.42 -17.93 -7.02
N GLY A 247 -19.43 -17.44 -7.77
CA GLY A 247 -18.81 -16.17 -7.46
C GLY A 247 -17.78 -15.71 -8.47
N LEU A 248 -17.38 -14.47 -8.28
CA LEU A 248 -16.34 -13.78 -9.01
C LEU A 248 -15.39 -13.18 -7.98
N ALA A 249 -14.09 -13.41 -8.13
CA ALA A 249 -13.10 -12.87 -7.23
C ALA A 249 -11.93 -12.24 -8.00
N PRO A 250 -11.40 -11.11 -7.51
CA PRO A 250 -10.14 -10.59 -7.98
C PRO A 250 -8.98 -11.56 -7.72
N VAL A 251 -8.08 -11.70 -8.68
CA VAL A 251 -6.81 -12.45 -8.56
C VAL A 251 -5.65 -11.62 -9.11
N ARG A 252 -4.52 -11.64 -8.40
CA ARG A 252 -3.25 -11.07 -8.84
C ARG A 252 -2.42 -12.17 -9.48
N ASP A 253 -1.88 -11.92 -10.68
CA ASP A 253 -0.91 -12.79 -11.35
C ASP A 253 0.30 -12.01 -11.85
N ARG A 254 1.16 -12.60 -12.69
CA ARG A 254 2.37 -11.90 -13.17
C ARG A 254 2.06 -10.80 -14.21
N ASP A 255 0.95 -10.92 -14.93
CA ASP A 255 0.56 -9.98 -15.99
C ASP A 255 -0.32 -8.85 -15.43
N GLY A 256 -0.77 -8.98 -14.19
CA GLY A 256 -1.44 -7.94 -13.44
C GLY A 256 -2.66 -8.48 -12.72
N PHE A 257 -3.76 -7.75 -12.88
CA PHE A 257 -5.01 -8.06 -12.24
C PHE A 257 -5.97 -8.78 -13.21
N CYS A 258 -6.57 -9.87 -12.75
CA CYS A 258 -7.51 -10.70 -13.48
C CYS A 258 -8.65 -11.19 -12.58
N TYR A 259 -9.64 -11.87 -13.17
CA TYR A 259 -10.72 -12.47 -12.42
C TYR A 259 -10.62 -13.99 -12.37
N ARG A 260 -11.05 -14.54 -11.24
CA ARG A 260 -11.44 -15.94 -11.11
C ARG A 260 -12.94 -16.04 -10.99
N ILE A 261 -13.53 -16.80 -11.90
CA ILE A 261 -14.94 -17.19 -11.88
C ILE A 261 -15.00 -18.59 -11.29
N THR A 262 -15.61 -18.69 -10.12
CA THR A 262 -15.78 -19.97 -9.43
C THR A 262 -17.18 -20.51 -9.74
N TYR A 263 -17.28 -21.79 -10.11
CA TYR A 263 -18.56 -22.42 -10.39
C TYR A 263 -18.68 -23.83 -9.79
N LEU A 264 -19.89 -24.14 -9.35
CA LEU A 264 -20.32 -25.44 -8.85
C LEU A 264 -20.63 -26.36 -10.01
N THR A 265 -20.06 -27.57 -9.97
CA THR A 265 -20.31 -28.64 -10.93
C THR A 265 -20.88 -29.88 -10.25
N ASN A 266 -21.71 -30.63 -10.97
CA ASN A 266 -22.20 -31.95 -10.55
C ASN A 266 -21.34 -33.09 -11.12
N LEU A 267 -20.34 -32.77 -11.95
CA LEU A 267 -19.45 -33.76 -12.55
C LEU A 267 -18.30 -34.10 -11.58
N PRO A 268 -17.85 -35.37 -11.55
CA PRO A 268 -16.58 -35.70 -10.90
C PRO A 268 -15.42 -34.91 -11.50
N LEU A 269 -14.52 -34.39 -10.67
CA LEU A 269 -13.37 -33.58 -11.11
C LEU A 269 -12.40 -34.37 -12.02
N GLU A 270 -12.46 -35.70 -11.96
CA GLU A 270 -11.72 -36.62 -12.82
C GLU A 270 -12.27 -36.65 -14.26
N ASN A 271 -13.53 -36.25 -14.49
CA ASN A 271 -14.16 -36.19 -15.81
C ASN A 271 -13.75 -34.92 -16.58
N LYS A 272 -12.50 -34.89 -17.04
CA LYS A 272 -11.91 -33.72 -17.70
C LYS A 272 -12.66 -33.29 -18.97
N GLU A 273 -13.13 -34.23 -19.78
CA GLU A 273 -13.85 -33.93 -21.03
C GLU A 273 -15.22 -33.31 -20.77
N GLY A 274 -15.96 -33.86 -19.80
CA GLY A 274 -17.24 -33.30 -19.36
C GLY A 274 -17.07 -31.89 -18.78
N LEU A 275 -16.09 -31.70 -17.90
CA LEU A 275 -15.79 -30.40 -17.30
C LEU A 275 -15.34 -29.36 -18.33
N HIS A 276 -14.59 -29.76 -19.35
CA HIS A 276 -14.20 -28.85 -20.43
C HIS A 276 -15.44 -28.39 -21.22
N THR A 277 -16.35 -29.29 -21.55
CA THR A 277 -17.61 -28.96 -22.23
C THR A 277 -18.46 -28.02 -21.37
N GLU A 278 -18.55 -28.30 -20.06
CA GLU A 278 -19.26 -27.46 -19.10
C GLU A 278 -18.63 -26.06 -18.97
N TYR A 279 -17.30 -25.97 -18.88
CA TYR A 279 -16.56 -24.72 -18.83
C TYR A 279 -16.87 -23.81 -20.03
N LEU A 280 -16.98 -24.37 -21.25
CA LEU A 280 -17.30 -23.57 -22.43
C LEU A 280 -18.67 -22.90 -22.33
N GLU A 281 -19.64 -23.56 -21.71
CA GLU A 281 -20.97 -22.99 -21.45
C GLU A 281 -20.95 -21.97 -20.30
N VAL A 282 -20.19 -22.25 -19.23
CA VAL A 282 -19.95 -21.30 -18.14
C VAL A 282 -19.31 -20.01 -18.65
N LYS A 283 -18.29 -20.14 -19.51
CA LYS A 283 -17.59 -19.03 -20.16
C LYS A 283 -18.57 -18.15 -20.95
N LYS A 284 -19.36 -18.74 -21.84
CA LYS A 284 -20.39 -18.02 -22.62
C LYS A 284 -21.41 -17.32 -21.73
N GLN A 285 -21.77 -17.91 -20.59
CA GLN A 285 -22.69 -17.30 -19.65
C GLN A 285 -22.05 -16.14 -18.88
N ALA A 286 -20.79 -16.28 -18.47
CA ALA A 286 -20.03 -15.23 -17.80
C ALA A 286 -19.77 -14.00 -18.69
N GLU A 287 -19.52 -14.20 -19.97
CA GLU A 287 -19.33 -13.11 -20.96
C GLU A 287 -20.56 -12.20 -21.11
N LYS A 288 -21.72 -12.61 -20.60
CA LYS A 288 -22.94 -11.78 -20.58
C LYS A 288 -22.96 -10.78 -19.43
N ILE A 289 -22.04 -10.88 -18.46
CA ILE A 289 -21.89 -9.92 -17.37
C ILE A 289 -21.24 -8.66 -17.95
N LYS A 290 -22.05 -7.63 -18.22
CA LYS A 290 -21.60 -6.44 -18.96
C LYS A 290 -20.76 -5.49 -18.10
N GLU A 291 -20.79 -5.68 -16.79
CA GLU A 291 -20.15 -4.85 -15.78
C GLU A 291 -18.66 -5.19 -15.62
N ILE A 292 -18.17 -6.20 -16.33
CA ILE A 292 -16.76 -6.63 -16.38
C ILE A 292 -16.21 -6.37 -17.78
N ASP A 293 -15.02 -5.79 -17.85
CA ASP A 293 -14.27 -5.70 -19.10
C ASP A 293 -13.40 -6.94 -19.26
N PHE A 294 -13.82 -7.88 -20.11
CA PHE A 294 -13.04 -9.08 -20.40
C PHE A 294 -11.85 -8.82 -21.34
N SER A 295 -11.81 -7.69 -22.06
CA SER A 295 -10.86 -7.49 -23.16
C SER A 295 -9.40 -7.49 -22.71
N GLY A 296 -8.56 -8.21 -23.45
CA GLY A 296 -7.11 -8.28 -23.22
C GLY A 296 -6.68 -8.94 -21.89
N ARG A 297 -7.58 -9.63 -21.18
CA ARG A 297 -7.32 -10.23 -19.87
C ARG A 297 -7.25 -11.75 -19.90
N THR A 298 -6.49 -12.28 -18.95
CA THR A 298 -6.61 -13.69 -18.54
C THR A 298 -7.77 -13.82 -17.57
N ILE A 299 -8.57 -14.89 -17.66
CA ILE A 299 -9.64 -15.22 -16.73
C ILE A 299 -9.50 -16.69 -16.33
N TYR A 300 -9.58 -16.95 -15.03
CA TYR A 300 -9.55 -18.30 -14.48
C TYR A 300 -10.96 -18.79 -14.21
N TYR A 301 -11.32 -19.97 -14.73
CA TYR A 301 -12.60 -20.63 -14.47
C TYR A 301 -12.34 -21.84 -13.59
N THR A 302 -12.72 -21.75 -12.31
CA THR A 302 -12.45 -22.79 -11.32
C THR A 302 -13.73 -23.56 -10.99
N ALA A 303 -13.77 -24.82 -11.42
CA ALA A 303 -14.81 -25.78 -11.04
C ALA A 303 -14.52 -26.35 -9.66
N TYR A 304 -15.55 -26.50 -8.83
CA TYR A 304 -15.46 -27.21 -7.56
C TYR A 304 -16.76 -27.98 -7.24
N THR A 305 -16.64 -29.00 -6.41
CA THR A 305 -17.75 -29.80 -5.87
C THR A 305 -17.86 -29.53 -4.37
N PRO A 306 -19.04 -29.25 -3.80
CA PRO A 306 -19.19 -28.95 -2.36
C PRO A 306 -18.62 -30.01 -1.41
N GLU A 307 -18.58 -31.27 -1.83
CA GLU A 307 -18.17 -32.41 -1.03
C GLU A 307 -16.65 -32.59 -0.95
N ARG A 308 -15.87 -31.83 -1.72
CA ARG A 308 -14.40 -31.94 -1.78
C ARG A 308 -13.73 -30.56 -1.77
N SER A 309 -12.51 -30.51 -1.23
CA SER A 309 -11.65 -29.33 -1.31
C SER A 309 -10.94 -29.16 -2.65
N ASP A 310 -11.00 -30.17 -3.51
CA ASP A 310 -10.31 -30.19 -4.79
C ASP A 310 -11.00 -29.27 -5.80
N THR A 311 -10.21 -28.75 -6.75
CA THR A 311 -10.72 -27.88 -7.82
C THR A 311 -10.07 -28.21 -9.16
N MET A 312 -10.76 -27.87 -10.25
CA MET A 312 -10.20 -27.88 -11.61
C MET A 312 -10.24 -26.46 -12.17
N THR A 313 -9.12 -25.95 -12.67
CA THR A 313 -9.06 -24.59 -13.23
C THR A 313 -8.76 -24.60 -14.73
N PHE A 314 -9.60 -23.91 -15.49
CA PHE A 314 -9.38 -23.58 -16.90
C PHE A 314 -8.91 -22.13 -17.02
N THR A 315 -7.98 -21.86 -17.93
CA THR A 315 -7.44 -20.50 -18.17
C THR A 315 -7.86 -20.05 -19.56
N GLU A 316 -8.49 -18.87 -19.65
CA GLU A 316 -8.84 -18.24 -20.91
C GLU A 316 -8.11 -16.91 -21.06
N ARG A 317 -7.54 -16.64 -22.24
CA ARG A 317 -6.98 -15.33 -22.57
C ARG A 317 -7.83 -14.64 -23.63
N TYR A 318 -8.53 -13.60 -23.21
CA TYR A 318 -9.33 -12.76 -24.07
C TYR A 318 -8.44 -11.85 -24.92
N LYS A 319 -8.81 -11.70 -26.20
CA LYS A 319 -8.15 -10.82 -27.16
C LYS A 319 -8.72 -9.41 -27.11
#